data_AF-A0A1B9NIW9-F1
#
_entry.id   AF-A0A1B9NIW9-F1
#
_cell.length_a   1.000
_cell.length_b   1.000
_cell.length_c   1.000
_cell.angle_alpha   90.00
_cell.angle_beta   90.00
_cell.angle_gamma   90.00
#
_symmetry.space_group_name_H-M   'P 1'
#
loop_
_entity.id
_entity.type
_entity.pdbx_description
1 polymer ?
#
loop_
_entity_poly.entity_id
_entity_poly.type
_entity_poly.pdbx_seq_one_letter_code
_entity_poly.pdbx_strand_id
1 'polypeptide(L)'
;MRAVGEWVRRVLAWALRLRVVRSFLLFSESNGGVLAGSITFRALFSLFAAVLLGFSAAAIWLQGRPELWDALVSAMNNVIPGLVGGAGSVIDVRQLQNAPGSITIAGVIAVLGLIWAAIGAIQTTRTAIRMMAGTAHDTASFFVLIVRDLIFAAAMGAMFVVSAAVTFLGSAFASAVLGWLGLGSGLLATLTTRLVTIAVTFVLDAVLIALLFALLSGRKVSARALWSGALIGAVGLVVLQQLSGLFVGGATSNPLLATFSSLVALLLWLNLSAQVILIGCAHVITTADEEQDRVGEKYGAATFAQRKVRRAERDVEIATATLREAREQEAAEREKLAAEGSAAP
;
A
#
# COMPACT_ATOMS: atom_id res chain seq x y z
N MET A 1 34.30 25.69 19.67
CA MET A 1 33.05 25.92 18.91
C MET A 1 33.19 25.74 17.38
N ARG A 2 34.21 26.29 16.71
CA ARG A 2 34.38 26.14 15.24
C ARG A 2 34.58 24.68 14.75
N ALA A 3 35.36 23.87 15.47
CA ALA A 3 35.59 22.46 15.14
C ALA A 3 34.31 21.60 15.20
N VAL A 4 33.40 21.89 16.14
CA VAL A 4 32.10 21.20 16.23
C VAL A 4 31.24 21.56 15.03
N GLY A 5 31.23 22.83 14.60
CA GLY A 5 30.50 23.27 13.40
C GLY A 5 30.99 22.61 12.11
N GLU A 6 32.29 22.42 11.95
CA GLU A 6 32.84 21.71 10.79
C GLU A 6 32.55 20.20 10.80
N TRP A 7 32.63 19.57 11.97
CA TRP A 7 32.28 18.15 12.12
C TRP A 7 30.80 17.92 11.79
N VAL A 8 29.90 18.76 12.33
CA VAL A 8 28.45 18.70 12.03
C VAL A 8 28.20 18.90 10.53
N ARG A 9 28.87 19.85 9.88
CA ARG A 9 28.73 20.05 8.41
C ARG A 9 29.20 18.85 7.61
N ARG A 10 30.31 18.21 8.01
CA ARG A 10 30.82 17.00 7.35
C ARG A 10 29.88 15.82 7.52
N VAL A 11 29.36 15.60 8.74
CA VAL A 11 28.37 14.54 9.02
C VAL A 11 27.08 14.80 8.24
N LEU A 12 26.61 16.05 8.20
CA LEU A 12 25.42 16.41 7.43
C LEU A 12 25.60 16.19 5.93
N ALA A 13 26.73 16.64 5.36
CA ALA A 13 27.04 16.42 3.95
C ALA A 13 27.19 14.93 3.62
N TRP A 14 27.75 14.14 4.54
CA TRP A 14 27.80 12.68 4.41
C TRP A 14 26.41 12.05 4.46
N ALA A 15 25.57 12.44 5.42
CA ALA A 15 24.20 11.96 5.54
C ALA A 15 23.38 12.30 4.27
N LEU A 16 23.51 13.51 3.73
CA LEU A 16 22.86 13.93 2.49
C LEU A 16 23.35 13.17 1.25
N ARG A 17 24.52 12.52 1.28
CA ARG A 17 24.97 11.62 0.21
C ARG A 17 24.29 10.26 0.26
N LEU A 18 23.81 9.83 1.42
CA LEU A 18 23.14 8.54 1.57
C LEU A 18 21.79 8.58 0.86
N ARG A 19 21.55 7.61 -0.02
CA ARG A 19 20.31 7.54 -0.79
C ARG A 19 19.09 7.41 0.12
N VAL A 20 19.15 6.53 1.13
CA VAL A 20 18.07 6.33 2.11
C VAL A 20 17.67 7.63 2.81
N VAL A 21 18.65 8.46 3.20
CA VAL A 21 18.38 9.77 3.83
C VAL A 21 17.70 10.71 2.83
N ARG A 22 18.19 10.79 1.59
CA ARG A 22 17.56 11.63 0.56
C ARG A 22 16.13 11.19 0.23
N SER A 23 15.86 9.88 0.22
CA SER A 23 14.52 9.32 0.01
C SER A 23 13.59 9.67 1.17
N PHE A 24 14.05 9.54 2.41
CA PHE A 24 13.27 9.93 3.59
C PHE A 24 13.00 11.44 3.63
N LEU A 25 13.99 12.26 3.27
CA LEU A 25 13.82 13.70 3.15
C LEU A 25 12.81 14.05 2.05
N LEU A 26 12.85 13.39 0.88
CA LEU A 26 11.85 13.58 -0.16
C LEU A 26 10.43 13.25 0.35
N PHE A 27 10.27 12.15 1.08
CA PHE A 27 9.01 11.80 1.74
C PHE A 27 8.55 12.90 2.71
N SER A 28 9.43 13.37 3.59
CA SER A 28 9.10 14.41 4.57
C SER A 28 8.78 15.76 3.91
N GLU A 29 9.58 16.17 2.94
CA GLU A 29 9.46 17.44 2.22
C GLU A 29 8.16 17.51 1.39
N SER A 30 7.68 16.36 0.89
CA SER A 30 6.43 16.23 0.14
C SER A 30 5.20 15.99 1.03
N ASN A 31 5.29 16.29 2.33
CA ASN A 31 4.20 16.06 3.30
C ASN A 31 3.74 14.60 3.35
N GLY A 32 4.66 13.65 3.18
CA GLY A 32 4.36 12.22 3.09
C GLY A 32 3.55 11.66 4.26
N GLY A 33 3.70 12.20 5.47
CA GLY A 33 2.87 11.83 6.62
C GLY A 33 1.39 12.18 6.45
N VAL A 34 1.08 13.36 5.90
CA VAL A 34 -0.30 13.80 5.60
C VAL A 34 -0.89 12.96 4.47
N LEU A 35 -0.07 12.65 3.47
CA LEU A 35 -0.46 11.77 2.36
C LEU A 35 -0.76 10.35 2.84
N ALA A 36 0.11 9.79 3.68
CA ALA A 36 -0.13 8.50 4.32
C ALA A 36 -1.41 8.50 5.15
N GLY A 37 -1.68 9.56 5.91
CA GLY A 37 -2.95 9.72 6.64
C GLY A 37 -4.18 9.68 5.73
N SER A 38 -4.11 10.37 4.59
CA SER A 38 -5.20 10.37 3.59
C SER A 38 -5.41 8.99 2.96
N ILE A 39 -4.33 8.28 2.63
CA ILE A 39 -4.37 6.89 2.14
C ILE A 39 -5.00 5.99 3.19
N THR A 40 -4.57 6.11 4.45
CA THR A 40 -5.06 5.32 5.59
C THR A 40 -6.58 5.42 5.73
N PHE A 41 -7.11 6.65 5.69
CA PHE A 41 -8.54 6.88 5.80
C PHE A 41 -9.33 6.18 4.68
N ARG A 42 -8.94 6.39 3.41
CA ARG A 42 -9.60 5.70 2.28
C ARG A 42 -9.45 4.18 2.35
N ALA A 43 -8.25 3.70 2.69
CA ALA A 43 -7.95 2.27 2.81
C ALA A 43 -8.79 1.61 3.91
N LEU A 44 -9.01 2.29 5.03
CA LEU A 44 -9.83 1.79 6.13
C LEU A 44 -11.28 1.56 5.68
N PHE A 45 -11.91 2.55 5.01
CA PHE A 45 -13.26 2.39 4.46
C PHE A 45 -13.34 1.28 3.41
N SER A 46 -12.35 1.23 2.51
CA SER A 46 -12.28 0.17 1.51
C SER A 46 -12.13 -1.21 2.14
N LEU A 47 -11.31 -1.34 3.18
CA LEU A 47 -11.12 -2.60 3.91
C LEU A 47 -12.39 -3.03 4.63
N PHE A 48 -13.08 -2.13 5.34
CA PHE A 48 -14.35 -2.46 5.99
C PHE A 48 -15.41 -2.90 4.98
N ALA A 49 -15.55 -2.18 3.87
CA ALA A 49 -16.47 -2.57 2.80
C ALA A 49 -16.09 -3.93 2.19
N ALA A 50 -14.79 -4.20 2.02
CA ALA A 50 -14.29 -5.46 1.47
C ALA A 50 -14.53 -6.63 2.42
N VAL A 51 -14.28 -6.44 3.72
CA VAL A 51 -14.52 -7.44 4.75
C VAL A 51 -16.01 -7.77 4.84
N LEU A 52 -16.87 -6.74 4.91
CA LEU A 52 -18.32 -6.92 4.97
C LEU A 52 -18.87 -7.68 3.74
N LEU A 53 -18.41 -7.32 2.54
CA LEU A 53 -18.79 -8.02 1.32
C LEU A 53 -18.20 -9.43 1.26
N GLY A 54 -16.96 -9.61 1.71
CA GLY A 54 -16.32 -10.92 1.81
C GLY A 54 -17.12 -11.86 2.70
N PHE A 55 -17.55 -11.40 3.88
CA PHE A 55 -18.43 -12.17 4.76
C PHE A 55 -19.80 -12.42 4.13
N SER A 56 -20.42 -11.42 3.50
CA SER A 56 -21.70 -11.58 2.80
C SER A 56 -21.61 -12.62 1.67
N ALA A 57 -20.56 -12.54 0.85
CA ALA A 57 -20.32 -13.47 -0.25
C ALA A 57 -20.02 -14.88 0.25
N ALA A 58 -19.21 -15.01 1.31
CA ALA A 58 -18.96 -16.28 1.97
C ALA A 58 -20.25 -16.87 2.55
N ALA A 59 -21.07 -16.10 3.25
CA ALA A 59 -22.34 -16.58 3.78
C ALA A 59 -23.25 -17.15 2.69
N ILE A 60 -23.38 -16.47 1.55
CA ILE A 60 -24.16 -16.96 0.39
C ILE A 60 -23.51 -18.22 -0.22
N TRP A 61 -22.19 -18.25 -0.40
CA TRP A 61 -21.51 -19.39 -1.03
C TRP A 61 -21.50 -20.65 -0.16
N LEU A 62 -21.48 -20.49 1.18
CA LEU A 62 -21.52 -21.59 2.14
C LEU A 62 -22.95 -22.03 2.49
N GLN A 63 -24.00 -21.35 2.01
CA GLN A 63 -25.38 -21.81 2.16
C GLN A 63 -25.54 -23.22 1.56
N GLY A 64 -26.06 -24.14 2.39
CA GLY A 64 -26.26 -25.53 2.00
C GLY A 64 -25.01 -26.43 2.04
N ARG A 65 -23.86 -25.92 2.52
CA ARG A 65 -22.61 -26.71 2.69
C ARG A 65 -22.08 -26.66 4.13
N PRO A 66 -22.72 -27.36 5.08
CA PRO A 66 -22.37 -27.30 6.50
C PRO A 66 -20.91 -27.69 6.80
N GLU A 67 -20.33 -28.62 6.03
CA GLU A 67 -18.92 -29.05 6.20
C GLU A 67 -17.90 -27.93 5.92
N LEU A 68 -18.15 -27.08 4.92
CA LEU A 68 -17.27 -25.93 4.63
C LEU A 68 -17.43 -24.82 5.66
N TRP A 69 -18.60 -24.75 6.29
CA TRP A 69 -18.89 -23.77 7.34
C TRP A 69 -18.14 -24.10 8.62
N ASP A 70 -18.10 -25.37 9.00
CA ASP A 70 -17.30 -25.83 10.14
C ASP A 70 -15.79 -25.66 9.88
N ALA A 71 -15.34 -25.86 8.64
CA ALA A 71 -13.96 -25.58 8.25
C ALA A 71 -13.60 -24.08 8.33
N LEU A 72 -14.52 -23.21 7.90
CA LEU A 72 -14.35 -21.75 8.01
C LEU A 72 -14.33 -21.30 9.48
N VAL A 73 -15.26 -21.80 10.30
CA VAL A 73 -15.31 -21.50 11.74
C VAL A 73 -14.07 -22.01 12.46
N SER A 74 -13.58 -23.21 12.12
CA SER A 74 -12.35 -23.78 12.65
C SER A 74 -11.12 -22.95 12.24
N ALA A 75 -11.03 -22.53 10.97
CA ALA A 75 -9.97 -21.64 10.50
C ALA A 75 -10.00 -20.28 11.21
N MET A 76 -11.19 -19.70 11.41
CA MET A 76 -11.36 -18.44 12.14
C MET A 76 -10.99 -18.57 13.62
N ASN A 77 -11.39 -19.65 14.30
CA ASN A 77 -11.04 -19.90 15.69
C ASN A 77 -9.55 -20.20 15.89
N ASN A 78 -8.86 -20.73 14.88
CA ASN A 78 -7.40 -20.88 14.90
C ASN A 78 -6.65 -19.54 14.76
N VAL A 79 -7.25 -18.55 14.09
CA VAL A 79 -6.65 -17.20 13.93
C VAL A 79 -7.03 -16.28 15.09
N ILE A 80 -8.28 -16.33 15.55
CA ILE A 80 -8.78 -15.58 16.70
C ILE A 80 -9.61 -16.51 17.58
N PRO A 81 -9.02 -17.06 18.67
CA PRO A 81 -9.73 -17.94 19.58
C PRO A 81 -10.96 -17.24 20.19
N GLY A 82 -12.14 -17.84 20.02
CA GLY A 82 -13.39 -17.36 20.63
C GLY A 82 -14.22 -16.38 19.79
N LEU A 83 -13.87 -16.16 18.53
CA LEU A 83 -14.59 -15.22 17.66
C LEU A 83 -15.97 -15.76 17.21
N VAL A 84 -16.11 -17.08 17.05
CA VAL A 84 -17.31 -17.73 16.48
C VAL A 84 -17.58 -19.06 17.20
N GLY A 85 -18.75 -19.26 17.82
CA GLY A 85 -19.02 -20.45 18.66
C GLY A 85 -20.34 -20.45 19.44
N GLY A 86 -20.41 -21.23 20.53
CA GLY A 86 -21.55 -21.30 21.46
C GLY A 86 -21.53 -20.22 22.55
N ALA A 87 -22.42 -20.34 23.55
CA ALA A 87 -22.75 -19.35 24.59
C ALA A 87 -21.55 -18.49 25.05
N GLY A 88 -21.46 -17.25 24.53
CA GLY A 88 -20.39 -16.29 24.78
C GLY A 88 -19.69 -15.75 23.53
N SER A 89 -19.93 -16.32 22.35
CA SER A 89 -19.41 -15.80 21.07
C SER A 89 -20.07 -14.50 20.63
N VAL A 90 -19.28 -13.60 20.05
CA VAL A 90 -19.75 -12.27 19.57
C VAL A 90 -20.70 -12.37 18.36
N ILE A 91 -20.65 -13.47 17.60
CA ILE A 91 -21.45 -13.69 16.40
C ILE A 91 -22.17 -15.04 16.50
N ASP A 92 -23.50 -15.02 16.55
CA ASP A 92 -24.33 -16.22 16.62
C ASP A 92 -24.51 -16.84 15.23
N VAL A 93 -23.89 -18.00 15.07
CA VAL A 93 -23.67 -18.69 13.79
C VAL A 93 -24.97 -19.12 13.11
N ARG A 94 -26.02 -19.35 13.90
CA ARG A 94 -27.34 -19.81 13.42
C ARG A 94 -28.15 -18.73 12.72
N GLN A 95 -27.87 -17.45 12.98
CA GLN A 95 -28.56 -16.33 12.32
C GLN A 95 -28.06 -16.12 10.88
N LEU A 96 -26.79 -16.45 10.60
CA LEU A 96 -26.18 -16.31 9.26
C LEU A 96 -26.61 -17.42 8.29
N GLN A 97 -26.87 -18.63 8.79
CA GLN A 97 -27.33 -19.77 7.98
C GLN A 97 -28.74 -19.57 7.40
N ASN A 98 -29.57 -18.73 8.02
CA ASN A 98 -30.95 -18.45 7.61
C ASN A 98 -31.08 -17.16 6.78
N ALA A 99 -29.98 -16.50 6.42
CA ALA A 99 -30.02 -15.31 5.59
C ALA A 99 -30.53 -15.65 4.17
N PRO A 100 -31.39 -14.85 3.55
CA PRO A 100 -31.87 -15.12 2.20
C PRO A 100 -30.71 -15.22 1.21
N GLY A 101 -30.61 -16.33 0.46
CA GLY A 101 -29.59 -16.57 -0.57
C GLY A 101 -29.72 -15.72 -1.84
N SER A 102 -30.38 -14.56 -1.76
CA SER A 102 -30.62 -13.67 -2.88
C SER A 102 -29.72 -12.43 -2.79
N ILE A 103 -29.31 -11.91 -3.95
CA ILE A 103 -28.66 -10.60 -4.06
C ILE A 103 -29.67 -9.56 -3.59
N THR A 104 -29.53 -9.10 -2.35
CA THR A 104 -30.38 -8.05 -1.80
C THR A 104 -29.96 -6.69 -2.35
N ILE A 105 -30.88 -5.72 -2.32
CA ILE A 105 -30.57 -4.31 -2.63
C ILE A 105 -29.40 -3.82 -1.76
N ALA A 106 -29.33 -4.26 -0.51
CA ALA A 106 -28.22 -3.97 0.40
C ALA A 106 -26.88 -4.56 -0.10
N GLY A 107 -26.88 -5.77 -0.67
CA GLY A 107 -25.70 -6.37 -1.29
C GLY A 107 -25.19 -5.57 -2.49
N VAL A 108 -26.10 -5.10 -3.37
CA VAL A 108 -25.73 -4.24 -4.50
C VAL A 108 -25.14 -2.91 -4.03
N ILE A 109 -25.79 -2.25 -3.07
CA ILE A 109 -25.30 -1.00 -2.48
C ILE A 109 -23.92 -1.19 -1.84
N ALA A 110 -23.71 -2.31 -1.13
CA ALA A 110 -22.43 -2.63 -0.53
C ALA A 110 -21.32 -2.81 -1.60
N VAL A 111 -21.59 -3.52 -2.70
CA VAL A 111 -20.65 -3.69 -3.83
C VAL A 111 -20.28 -2.33 -4.45
N LEU A 112 -21.28 -1.49 -4.72
CA LEU A 112 -21.03 -0.15 -5.25
C LEU A 112 -20.23 0.71 -4.27
N GLY A 113 -20.53 0.62 -2.97
CA GLY A 113 -19.78 1.30 -1.92
C GLY A 113 -18.33 0.84 -1.81
N LEU A 114 -18.06 -0.47 -1.93
CA LEU A 114 -16.70 -1.01 -1.97
C LEU A 114 -15.95 -0.51 -3.20
N ILE A 115 -16.56 -0.58 -4.39
CA ILE A 115 -15.93 -0.11 -5.62
C ILE A 115 -15.55 1.37 -5.49
N TRP A 116 -16.48 2.18 -4.97
CA TRP A 116 -16.23 3.60 -4.71
C TRP A 116 -15.07 3.82 -3.73
N ALA A 117 -15.05 3.10 -2.60
CA ALA A 117 -14.01 3.21 -1.59
C ALA A 117 -12.64 2.75 -2.13
N ALA A 118 -12.61 1.65 -2.88
CA ALA A 118 -11.39 1.10 -3.47
C ALA A 118 -10.80 2.02 -4.53
N ILE A 119 -11.63 2.56 -5.43
CA ILE A 119 -11.22 3.59 -6.39
C ILE A 119 -10.64 4.80 -5.65
N GLY A 120 -11.33 5.28 -4.61
CA GLY A 120 -10.85 6.40 -3.80
C GLY A 120 -9.49 6.14 -3.14
N ALA A 121 -9.25 4.92 -2.64
CA ALA A 121 -7.97 4.53 -2.05
C ALA A 121 -6.82 4.53 -3.08
N ILE A 122 -7.08 3.98 -4.27
CA ILE A 122 -6.10 3.96 -5.36
C ILE A 122 -5.81 5.36 -5.87
N GLN A 123 -6.85 6.18 -6.05
CA GLN A 123 -6.70 7.58 -6.45
C GLN A 123 -5.86 8.36 -5.45
N THR A 124 -6.15 8.22 -4.15
CA THR A 124 -5.40 8.91 -3.11
C THR A 124 -3.93 8.46 -3.09
N THR A 125 -3.69 7.17 -3.26
CA THR A 125 -2.33 6.60 -3.35
C THR A 125 -1.60 7.10 -4.59
N ARG A 126 -2.29 7.14 -5.75
CA ARG A 126 -1.75 7.67 -7.00
C ARG A 126 -1.35 9.12 -6.85
N THR A 127 -2.24 9.96 -6.33
CA THR A 127 -1.97 11.37 -6.12
C THR A 127 -0.78 11.55 -5.19
N ALA A 128 -0.69 10.77 -4.11
CA ALA A 128 0.46 10.82 -3.21
C ALA A 128 1.78 10.49 -3.92
N ILE A 129 1.83 9.38 -4.68
CA ILE A 129 3.04 8.98 -5.41
C ILE A 129 3.39 10.01 -6.49
N ARG A 130 2.41 10.51 -7.25
CA ARG A 130 2.61 11.50 -8.31
C ARG A 130 3.07 12.85 -7.78
N MET A 131 2.55 13.30 -6.63
CA MET A 131 3.03 14.51 -5.96
C MET A 131 4.49 14.38 -5.53
N MET A 132 4.91 13.20 -5.06
CA MET A 132 6.31 12.95 -4.73
C MET A 132 7.20 12.81 -5.97
N ALA A 133 6.67 12.27 -7.07
CA ALA A 133 7.38 12.04 -8.32
C ALA A 133 7.45 13.27 -9.25
N GLY A 134 6.73 14.35 -8.94
CA GLY A 134 6.63 15.54 -9.79
C GLY A 134 5.72 15.38 -11.01
N THR A 135 4.87 14.34 -11.04
CA THR A 135 4.01 13.96 -12.18
C THR A 135 2.52 14.19 -11.89
N ALA A 136 2.20 15.07 -10.93
CA ALA A 136 0.83 15.30 -10.45
C ALA A 136 -0.13 15.85 -11.53
N HIS A 137 0.40 16.52 -12.57
CA HIS A 137 -0.37 17.28 -13.54
C HIS A 137 -0.73 16.50 -14.83
N ASP A 138 -0.44 15.20 -14.89
CA ASP A 138 -0.68 14.36 -16.08
C ASP A 138 -2.18 14.21 -16.40
N THR A 139 -2.61 14.89 -17.48
CA THR A 139 -3.98 15.09 -17.99
C THR A 139 -4.55 13.90 -18.75
N ALA A 140 -4.55 12.72 -18.14
CA ALA A 140 -5.35 11.62 -18.69
C ALA A 140 -6.85 11.86 -18.41
N SER A 141 -7.71 11.50 -19.37
CA SER A 141 -9.17 11.68 -19.26
C SER A 141 -9.73 11.00 -18.01
N PHE A 142 -10.59 11.70 -17.26
CA PHE A 142 -11.17 11.27 -15.99
C PHE A 142 -11.74 9.84 -16.04
N PHE A 143 -12.46 9.50 -17.12
CA PHE A 143 -13.04 8.16 -17.30
C PHE A 143 -11.98 7.06 -17.47
N VAL A 144 -10.89 7.35 -18.20
CA VAL A 144 -9.80 6.39 -18.40
C VAL A 144 -9.08 6.11 -17.08
N LEU A 145 -8.91 7.12 -16.22
CA LEU A 145 -8.34 6.92 -14.89
C LEU A 145 -9.23 6.00 -14.03
N ILE A 146 -10.55 6.22 -14.03
CA ILE A 146 -11.49 5.40 -13.24
C ILE A 146 -11.44 3.94 -13.66
N VAL A 147 -11.52 3.65 -14.96
CA VAL A 147 -11.48 2.26 -15.46
C VAL A 147 -10.16 1.60 -15.08
N ARG A 148 -9.04 2.33 -15.25
CA ARG A 148 -7.73 1.84 -14.86
C ARG A 148 -7.62 1.60 -13.35
N ASP A 149 -8.19 2.49 -12.53
CA ASP A 149 -8.25 2.34 -11.07
C ASP A 149 -9.05 1.11 -10.67
N LEU A 150 -10.17 0.84 -11.35
CA LEU A 150 -10.98 -0.35 -11.10
C LEU A 150 -10.22 -1.64 -11.45
N ILE A 151 -9.52 -1.66 -12.59
CA ILE A 151 -8.68 -2.80 -12.99
C ILE A 151 -7.58 -3.03 -11.95
N PHE A 152 -6.95 -1.96 -11.44
CA PHE A 152 -5.95 -2.08 -10.38
C PHE A 152 -6.54 -2.56 -9.05
N ALA A 153 -7.72 -2.06 -8.67
CA ALA A 153 -8.42 -2.54 -7.48
C ALA A 153 -8.70 -4.05 -7.58
N ALA A 154 -9.21 -4.49 -8.73
CA ALA A 154 -9.48 -5.90 -8.98
C ALA A 154 -8.20 -6.75 -8.98
N ALA A 155 -7.12 -6.29 -9.62
CA ALA A 155 -5.84 -6.99 -9.63
C ALA A 155 -5.23 -7.10 -8.23
N MET A 156 -5.27 -6.03 -7.43
CA MET A 156 -4.83 -6.03 -6.04
C MET A 156 -5.67 -7.00 -5.20
N GLY A 157 -7.00 -6.96 -5.34
CA GLY A 157 -7.90 -7.91 -4.69
C GLY A 157 -7.59 -9.35 -5.04
N ALA A 158 -7.38 -9.66 -6.33
CA ALA A 158 -6.97 -10.98 -6.80
C ALA A 158 -5.61 -11.39 -6.23
N MET A 159 -4.64 -10.46 -6.17
CA MET A 159 -3.33 -10.70 -5.57
C MET A 159 -3.45 -11.05 -4.08
N PHE A 160 -4.32 -10.39 -3.33
CA PHE A 160 -4.59 -10.74 -1.93
C PHE A 160 -5.22 -12.14 -1.80
N VAL A 161 -6.15 -12.51 -2.68
CA VAL A 161 -6.75 -13.86 -2.69
C VAL A 161 -5.70 -14.93 -3.01
N VAL A 162 -4.86 -14.69 -4.02
CA VAL A 162 -3.75 -15.59 -4.37
C VAL A 162 -2.75 -15.68 -3.22
N SER A 163 -2.40 -14.56 -2.59
CA SER A 163 -1.54 -14.52 -1.40
C SER A 163 -2.11 -15.35 -0.25
N ALA A 164 -3.40 -15.22 0.04
CA ALA A 164 -4.08 -16.01 1.05
C ALA A 164 -4.08 -17.51 0.70
N ALA A 165 -4.37 -17.86 -0.55
CA ALA A 165 -4.33 -19.24 -1.03
C ALA A 165 -2.92 -19.83 -0.93
N VAL A 166 -1.88 -19.10 -1.36
CA VAL A 166 -0.47 -19.51 -1.25
C VAL A 166 -0.05 -19.67 0.21
N THR A 167 -0.50 -18.78 1.10
CA THR A 167 -0.21 -18.89 2.54
C THR A 167 -0.87 -20.12 3.16
N PHE A 168 -2.13 -20.40 2.81
CA PHE A 168 -2.87 -21.56 3.30
C PHE A 168 -2.33 -22.88 2.73
N LEU A 169 -2.10 -22.95 1.42
CA LEU A 169 -1.51 -24.11 0.76
C LEU A 169 -0.06 -24.33 1.19
N GLY A 170 0.68 -23.24 1.38
CA GLY A 170 2.07 -23.26 1.84
C GLY A 170 2.20 -23.76 3.27
N SER A 171 1.29 -23.38 4.18
CA SER A 171 1.29 -23.90 5.55
C SER A 171 0.89 -25.38 5.61
N ALA A 172 -0.08 -25.80 4.80
CA ALA A 172 -0.47 -27.21 4.66
C ALA A 172 0.61 -28.08 3.99
N PHE A 173 1.30 -27.55 2.98
CA PHE A 173 2.41 -28.23 2.33
C PHE A 173 3.63 -28.33 3.25
N ALA A 174 3.95 -27.25 3.95
CA ALA A 174 5.04 -27.24 4.92
C ALA A 174 4.78 -28.25 6.05
N SER A 175 3.56 -28.32 6.59
CA SER A 175 3.21 -29.30 7.62
C SER A 175 3.25 -30.75 7.10
N ALA A 176 2.81 -31.00 5.87
CA ALA A 176 2.88 -32.32 5.24
C ALA A 176 4.33 -32.79 4.98
N VAL A 177 5.19 -31.92 4.43
CA VAL A 177 6.61 -32.22 4.17
C VAL A 177 7.37 -32.46 5.48
N LEU A 178 7.11 -31.65 6.51
CA LEU A 178 7.69 -31.85 7.84
C LEU A 178 7.24 -33.16 8.49
N GLY A 179 5.98 -33.56 8.27
CA GLY A 179 5.45 -34.86 8.67
C GLY A 179 6.15 -36.04 7.97
N TRP A 180 6.44 -35.93 6.68
CA TRP A 180 7.15 -36.97 5.91
C TRP A 180 8.63 -37.10 6.28
N LEU A 181 9.29 -36.00 6.64
CA LEU A 181 10.69 -36.00 7.08
C LEU A 181 10.88 -36.51 8.52
N GLY A 182 9.79 -36.87 9.21
CA GLY A 182 9.84 -37.30 10.62
C GLY A 182 10.25 -36.19 11.59
N LEU A 183 10.37 -34.95 11.10
CA LEU A 183 10.71 -33.76 11.87
C LEU A 183 9.43 -33.18 12.50
N GLY A 184 8.78 -33.99 13.34
CA GLY A 184 7.69 -33.51 14.19
C GLY A 184 8.17 -32.39 15.11
N SER A 185 7.42 -31.28 15.16
CA SER A 185 7.46 -30.18 16.16
C SER A 185 8.83 -29.74 16.71
N GLY A 186 9.92 -29.90 15.95
CA GLY A 186 11.26 -29.48 16.34
C GLY A 186 11.50 -28.00 16.05
N LEU A 187 12.40 -27.37 16.82
CA LEU A 187 12.81 -25.97 16.63
C LEU A 187 13.18 -25.64 15.17
N LEU A 188 13.83 -26.59 14.46
CA LEU A 188 14.20 -26.46 13.05
C LEU A 188 12.99 -26.41 12.10
N ALA A 189 11.94 -27.18 12.39
CA ALA A 189 10.70 -27.18 11.62
C ALA A 189 10.01 -25.81 11.72
N THR A 190 9.85 -25.31 12.96
CA THR A 190 9.25 -23.99 13.23
C THR A 190 10.08 -22.84 12.66
N LEU A 191 11.42 -22.92 12.72
CA LEU A 191 12.29 -21.91 12.14
C LEU A 191 12.20 -21.91 10.61
N THR A 192 12.17 -23.08 9.97
CA THR A 192 12.09 -23.20 8.51
C THR A 192 10.75 -22.69 7.99
N THR A 193 9.63 -23.07 8.61
CA THR A 193 8.31 -22.56 8.23
C THR A 193 8.23 -21.05 8.38
N ARG A 194 8.70 -20.51 9.52
CA ARG A 194 8.74 -19.07 9.77
C ARG A 194 9.59 -18.34 8.74
N LEU A 195 10.76 -18.87 8.39
CA LEU A 195 11.65 -18.25 7.41
C LEU A 195 11.03 -18.24 6.01
N VAL A 196 10.37 -19.34 5.61
CA VAL A 196 9.63 -19.43 4.35
C VAL A 196 8.47 -18.45 4.33
N THR A 197 7.67 -18.35 5.39
CA THR A 197 6.58 -17.38 5.50
C THR A 197 7.10 -15.96 5.36
N ILE A 198 8.16 -15.59 6.10
CA ILE A 198 8.77 -14.26 6.01
C ILE A 198 9.28 -13.99 4.60
N ALA A 199 9.93 -14.96 3.96
CA ALA A 199 10.44 -14.81 2.60
C ALA A 199 9.32 -14.63 1.58
N VAL A 200 8.24 -15.41 1.67
CA VAL A 200 7.06 -15.29 0.80
C VAL A 200 6.39 -13.93 1.00
N THR A 201 6.16 -13.52 2.25
CA THR A 201 5.56 -12.21 2.55
C THR A 201 6.45 -11.07 2.06
N PHE A 202 7.77 -11.16 2.26
CA PHE A 202 8.73 -10.19 1.74
C PHE A 202 8.66 -10.05 0.21
N VAL A 203 8.60 -11.16 -0.53
CA VAL A 203 8.48 -11.15 -1.99
C VAL A 203 7.16 -10.52 -2.42
N LEU A 204 6.06 -10.88 -1.76
CA LEU A 204 4.74 -10.30 -2.04
C LEU A 204 4.71 -8.80 -1.78
N ASP A 205 5.27 -8.34 -0.66
CA ASP A 205 5.36 -6.92 -0.31
C ASP A 205 6.24 -6.15 -1.31
N ALA A 206 7.35 -6.74 -1.75
CA ALA A 206 8.22 -6.13 -2.77
C ALA A 206 7.50 -6.02 -4.12
N VAL A 207 6.84 -7.09 -4.57
CA VAL A 207 6.03 -7.07 -5.80
C VAL A 207 4.91 -6.04 -5.69
N LEU A 208 4.23 -5.98 -4.55
CA LEU A 208 3.16 -5.03 -4.28
C LEU A 208 3.63 -3.58 -4.43
N ILE A 209 4.73 -3.23 -3.79
CA ILE A 209 5.29 -1.87 -3.86
C ILE A 209 5.77 -1.56 -5.28
N ALA A 210 6.43 -2.51 -5.95
CA ALA A 210 6.85 -2.35 -7.34
C ALA A 210 5.65 -2.12 -8.28
N LEU A 211 4.58 -2.90 -8.11
CA LEU A 211 3.33 -2.80 -8.88
C LEU A 211 2.67 -1.43 -8.64
N LEU A 212 2.50 -1.04 -7.38
CA LEU A 212 1.95 0.27 -6.99
C LEU A 212 2.74 1.40 -7.64
N PHE A 213 4.07 1.39 -7.53
CA PHE A 213 4.89 2.46 -8.11
C PHE A 213 4.83 2.48 -9.64
N ALA A 214 5.05 1.33 -10.29
CA ALA A 214 5.13 1.22 -11.75
C ALA A 214 3.83 1.71 -12.42
N LEU A 215 2.70 1.49 -11.78
CA LEU A 215 1.39 1.73 -12.36
C LEU A 215 0.78 3.08 -11.96
N LEU A 216 1.10 3.58 -10.76
CA LEU A 216 0.52 4.83 -10.26
C LEU A 216 1.43 6.04 -10.46
N SER A 217 2.76 5.88 -10.47
CA SER A 217 3.69 7.03 -10.51
C SER A 217 3.61 7.84 -11.80
N GLY A 218 3.18 7.24 -12.91
CA GLY A 218 3.20 7.90 -14.22
C GLY A 218 4.62 8.17 -14.77
N ARG A 219 5.67 7.68 -14.10
CA ARG A 219 7.06 7.87 -14.50
C ARG A 219 7.65 6.57 -15.01
N LYS A 220 8.35 6.63 -16.15
CA LYS A 220 9.13 5.48 -16.66
C LYS A 220 10.45 5.41 -15.88
N VAL A 221 10.66 4.33 -15.13
CA VAL A 221 11.87 4.09 -14.34
C VAL A 221 12.56 2.79 -14.76
N SER A 222 13.86 2.69 -14.52
CA SER A 222 14.59 1.44 -14.76
C SER A 222 14.13 0.35 -13.79
N ALA A 223 14.23 -0.92 -14.21
CA ALA A 223 13.90 -2.05 -13.34
C ALA A 223 14.76 -2.07 -12.06
N ARG A 224 16.02 -1.62 -12.15
CA ARG A 224 16.93 -1.51 -11.01
C ARG A 224 16.41 -0.49 -9.99
N ALA A 225 16.03 0.70 -10.44
CA ALA A 225 15.46 1.73 -9.57
C ALA A 225 14.18 1.22 -8.89
N LEU A 226 13.28 0.59 -9.65
CA LEU A 226 12.03 0.04 -9.16
C LEU A 226 12.24 -0.99 -8.05
N TRP A 227 13.04 -2.03 -8.32
CA TRP A 227 13.28 -3.09 -7.34
C TRP A 227 14.09 -2.63 -6.14
N SER A 228 15.02 -1.68 -6.31
CA SER A 228 15.79 -1.15 -5.17
C SER A 228 14.90 -0.49 -4.11
N GLY A 229 13.92 0.31 -4.51
CA GLY A 229 12.98 0.93 -3.57
C GLY A 229 11.91 -0.03 -3.07
N ALA A 230 11.43 -0.92 -3.93
CA ALA A 230 10.48 -1.96 -3.56
C ALA A 230 11.02 -2.90 -2.47
N LEU A 231 12.28 -3.35 -2.58
CA LEU A 231 12.92 -4.20 -1.58
C LEU A 231 13.10 -3.47 -0.24
N ILE A 232 13.50 -2.20 -0.25
CA ILE A 232 13.62 -1.41 0.99
C ILE A 232 12.26 -1.23 1.67
N GLY A 233 11.22 -0.91 0.89
CA GLY A 233 9.87 -0.82 1.43
C GLY A 233 9.38 -2.17 1.96
N ALA A 234 9.67 -3.27 1.28
CA ALA A 234 9.32 -4.62 1.74
C ALA A 234 10.03 -4.99 3.05
N VAL A 235 11.31 -4.63 3.21
CA VAL A 235 12.01 -4.78 4.50
C VAL A 235 11.26 -4.00 5.58
N GLY A 236 10.87 -2.75 5.29
CA GLY A 236 10.10 -1.93 6.22
C GLY A 236 8.75 -2.55 6.60
N LEU A 237 8.03 -3.13 5.65
CA LEU A 237 6.74 -3.80 5.89
C LEU A 237 6.93 -5.07 6.71
N VAL A 238 7.92 -5.91 6.40
CA VAL A 238 8.24 -7.10 7.20
C VAL A 238 8.64 -6.72 8.63
N VAL A 239 9.48 -5.69 8.80
CA VAL A 239 9.82 -5.19 10.14
C VAL A 239 8.56 -4.74 10.87
N LEU A 240 7.70 -3.98 10.19
CA LEU A 240 6.43 -3.54 10.76
C LEU A 240 5.57 -4.75 11.18
N GLN A 241 5.46 -5.80 10.34
CA GLN A 241 4.72 -7.04 10.63
C GLN A 241 5.27 -7.78 11.84
N GLN A 242 6.59 -7.80 12.01
CA GLN A 242 7.18 -8.38 13.21
C GLN A 242 6.89 -7.55 14.47
N LEU A 243 6.78 -6.23 14.33
CA LEU A 243 6.45 -5.32 15.44
C LEU A 243 4.97 -5.36 15.82
N SER A 244 4.04 -5.64 14.89
CA SER A 244 2.60 -5.67 15.21
C SER A 244 2.24 -6.70 16.28
N GLY A 245 2.93 -7.85 16.31
CA GLY A 245 2.78 -8.85 17.36
C GLY A 245 3.09 -8.30 18.76
N LEU A 246 4.00 -7.33 18.87
CA LEU A 246 4.33 -6.66 20.12
C LEU A 246 3.27 -5.62 20.52
N PHE A 247 2.68 -4.92 19.55
CA PHE A 247 1.62 -3.93 19.80
C PHE A 247 0.34 -4.56 20.34
N VAL A 248 -0.07 -5.72 19.82
CA VAL A 248 -1.26 -6.44 20.30
C VAL A 248 -1.10 -6.88 21.75
N GLY A 249 0.12 -7.25 22.18
CA GLY A 249 0.42 -7.59 23.57
C GLY A 249 0.45 -6.40 24.53
N GLY A 250 0.79 -5.19 24.05
CA GLY A 250 0.87 -3.98 24.88
C GLY A 250 -0.44 -3.19 25.02
N ALA A 251 -1.33 -3.24 24.02
CA ALA A 251 -2.59 -2.49 24.07
C ALA A 251 -3.60 -3.02 25.10
N THR A 252 -3.47 -4.29 25.50
CA THR A 252 -4.33 -4.96 26.50
C THR A 252 -4.04 -4.52 27.94
N SER A 253 -2.93 -3.82 28.21
CA SER A 253 -2.57 -3.38 29.56
C SER A 253 -3.25 -2.07 30.00
N ASN A 254 -4.00 -1.40 29.12
CA ASN A 254 -4.76 -0.19 29.45
C ASN A 254 -6.27 -0.40 29.21
N PRO A 255 -7.11 -0.46 30.27
CA PRO A 255 -8.55 -0.71 30.17
C PRO A 255 -9.32 0.28 29.29
N LEU A 256 -8.86 1.54 29.18
CA LEU A 256 -9.50 2.56 28.32
C LEU A 256 -9.18 2.34 26.83
N LEU A 257 -8.03 1.74 26.52
CA LEU A 257 -7.63 1.41 25.16
C LEU A 257 -8.13 0.03 24.75
N ALA A 258 -8.41 -0.88 25.68
CA ALA A 258 -8.77 -2.27 25.38
C ALA A 258 -9.94 -2.40 24.40
N THR A 259 -11.01 -1.60 24.57
CA THR A 259 -12.20 -1.63 23.69
C THR A 259 -11.98 -1.03 22.31
N PHE A 260 -11.05 -0.08 22.17
CA PHE A 260 -10.69 0.56 20.89
C PHE A 260 -9.38 0.04 20.30
N SER A 261 -8.71 -0.89 21.00
CA SER A 261 -7.34 -1.31 20.72
C SER A 261 -7.20 -1.88 19.32
N SER A 262 -8.17 -2.68 18.88
CA SER A 262 -8.21 -3.26 17.54
C SER A 262 -8.32 -2.20 16.45
N LEU A 263 -9.20 -1.21 16.62
CA LEU A 263 -9.39 -0.12 15.66
C LEU A 263 -8.15 0.79 15.60
N VAL A 264 -7.60 1.16 16.76
CA VAL A 264 -6.39 2.00 16.85
C VAL A 264 -5.19 1.24 16.28
N ALA A 265 -5.02 -0.04 16.61
CA ALA A 265 -3.96 -0.87 16.07
C ALA A 265 -4.07 -1.00 14.55
N LEU A 266 -5.27 -1.22 14.02
CA LEU A 266 -5.51 -1.28 12.58
C LEU A 266 -5.21 0.06 11.90
N LEU A 267 -5.63 1.17 12.49
CA LEU A 267 -5.39 2.51 11.94
C LEU A 267 -3.89 2.84 11.95
N LEU A 268 -3.20 2.54 13.05
CA LEU A 268 -1.75 2.70 13.16
C LEU A 268 -1.02 1.79 12.17
N TRP A 269 -1.45 0.53 12.06
CA TRP A 269 -0.91 -0.45 11.13
C TRP A 269 -0.99 0.04 9.68
N LEU A 270 -2.19 0.44 9.25
CA LEU A 270 -2.44 0.96 7.92
C LEU A 270 -1.64 2.25 7.67
N ASN A 271 -1.56 3.13 8.68
CA ASN A 271 -0.82 4.37 8.55
C ASN A 271 0.67 4.15 8.40
N LEU A 272 1.28 3.35 9.28
CA LEU A 272 2.70 3.03 9.20
C LEU A 272 3.01 2.25 7.91
N SER A 273 2.13 1.35 7.48
CA SER A 273 2.27 0.66 6.19
C SER A 273 2.26 1.65 5.02
N ALA A 274 1.32 2.59 4.99
CA ALA A 274 1.26 3.63 3.96
C ALA A 274 2.52 4.51 3.97
N GLN A 275 3.04 4.88 5.15
CA GLN A 275 4.29 5.63 5.25
C GLN A 275 5.47 4.83 4.68
N VAL A 276 5.62 3.56 5.04
CA VAL A 276 6.69 2.68 4.54
C VAL A 276 6.60 2.52 3.02
N ILE A 277 5.40 2.30 2.48
CA ILE A 277 5.16 2.20 1.02
C ILE A 277 5.59 3.51 0.33
N LEU A 278 5.20 4.67 0.86
CA LEU A 278 5.58 5.97 0.30
C LEU A 278 7.09 6.24 0.41
N ILE A 279 7.74 5.81 1.49
CA ILE A 279 9.20 5.88 1.63
C ILE A 279 9.89 4.97 0.60
N GLY A 280 9.37 3.77 0.37
CA GLY A 280 9.82 2.87 -0.71
C GLY A 280 9.70 3.52 -2.09
N CYS A 281 8.55 4.13 -2.38
CA CYS A 281 8.32 4.91 -3.60
C CYS A 281 9.29 6.11 -3.72
N ALA A 282 9.53 6.84 -2.63
CA ALA A 282 10.54 7.91 -2.58
C ALA A 282 11.93 7.37 -2.93
N HIS A 283 12.25 6.16 -2.48
CA HIS A 283 13.51 5.51 -2.80
C HIS A 283 13.63 5.15 -4.28
N VAL A 284 12.56 4.67 -4.90
CA VAL A 284 12.52 4.45 -6.36
C VAL A 284 12.77 5.78 -7.10
N ILE A 285 12.09 6.85 -6.71
CA ILE A 285 12.23 8.18 -7.33
C ILE A 285 13.67 8.68 -7.21
N THR A 286 14.21 8.70 -6.00
CA THR A 286 15.60 9.16 -5.77
C THR A 286 16.65 8.29 -6.49
N THR A 287 16.38 7.00 -6.68
CA THR A 287 17.28 6.13 -7.45
C THR A 287 17.20 6.45 -8.94
N ALA A 288 15.99 6.69 -9.47
CA ALA A 288 15.80 7.07 -10.86
C ALA A 288 16.43 8.45 -11.16
N ASP A 289 16.28 9.42 -10.24
CA ASP A 289 16.91 10.74 -10.36
C ASP A 289 18.45 10.62 -10.35
N GLU A 290 19.02 9.78 -9.49
CA GLU A 290 20.47 9.55 -9.43
C GLU A 290 21.01 8.80 -10.66
N GLU A 291 20.20 7.97 -11.32
CA GLU A 291 20.58 7.34 -12.59
C GLU A 291 20.60 8.36 -13.74
N GLN A 292 19.78 9.41 -13.69
CA GLN A 292 19.73 10.49 -14.69
C GLN A 292 20.84 11.54 -14.47
N ASP A 293 21.02 12.02 -13.24
CA ASP A 293 22.08 12.96 -12.87
C ASP A 293 22.72 12.57 -11.53
N ARG A 294 23.65 11.62 -11.60
CA ARG A 294 24.35 11.13 -10.41
C ARG A 294 25.12 12.23 -9.68
N VAL A 295 25.75 13.15 -10.42
CA VAL A 295 26.65 14.15 -9.82
C VAL A 295 25.83 15.21 -9.11
N GLY A 296 24.82 15.78 -9.78
CA GLY A 296 23.93 16.76 -9.19
C GLY A 296 23.13 16.18 -8.03
N GLU A 297 22.56 14.99 -8.15
CA GLU A 297 21.74 14.43 -7.07
C GLU A 297 22.55 14.02 -5.84
N LYS A 298 23.76 13.47 -6.02
CA LYS A 298 24.58 12.96 -4.90
C LYS A 298 25.41 14.03 -4.23
N TYR A 299 25.90 15.02 -4.99
CA TYR A 299 26.83 16.04 -4.49
C TYR A 299 26.27 17.46 -4.55
N GLY A 300 25.09 17.68 -5.14
CA GLY A 300 24.52 19.01 -5.34
C GLY A 300 23.98 19.69 -4.07
N ALA A 301 23.91 19.00 -2.93
CA ALA A 301 23.53 19.59 -1.66
C ALA A 301 24.41 19.09 -0.51
N ALA A 302 25.22 19.98 0.06
CA ALA A 302 26.00 19.75 1.27
C ALA A 302 25.30 20.30 2.54
N THR A 303 24.27 21.14 2.37
CA THR A 303 23.48 21.72 3.46
C THR A 303 21.98 21.64 3.18
N PHE A 304 21.15 21.72 4.22
CA PHE A 304 19.69 21.80 4.07
C PHE A 304 19.23 23.03 3.29
N ALA A 305 19.94 24.16 3.41
CA ALA A 305 19.63 25.37 2.64
C ALA A 305 19.82 25.13 1.14
N GLN A 306 20.93 24.51 0.73
CA GLN A 306 21.17 24.14 -0.67
C GLN A 306 20.13 23.15 -1.19
N ARG A 307 19.75 22.16 -0.37
CA ARG A 307 18.69 21.20 -0.73
C ARG A 307 17.34 21.91 -0.94
N LYS A 308 16.99 22.87 -0.07
CA LYS A 308 15.76 23.66 -0.18
C LYS A 308 15.73 24.49 -1.47
N VAL A 309 16.86 25.12 -1.83
CA VAL A 309 16.98 25.86 -3.10
C VAL A 309 16.79 24.93 -4.29
N ARG A 310 17.53 23.81 -4.35
CA ARG A 310 17.40 22.83 -5.44
C ARG A 310 15.98 22.28 -5.58
N ARG A 311 15.30 22.04 -4.46
CA ARG A 311 13.91 21.59 -4.50
C ARG A 311 12.98 22.66 -5.07
N ALA A 312 13.16 23.92 -4.66
CA ALA A 312 12.39 25.02 -5.23
C ALA A 312 12.68 25.22 -6.72
N GLU A 313 13.92 25.07 -7.17
CA GLU A 313 14.28 25.09 -8.60
C GLU A 313 13.57 23.98 -9.37
N ARG A 314 13.56 22.75 -8.85
CA ARG A 314 12.83 21.61 -9.43
C ARG A 314 11.32 21.85 -9.48
N ASP A 315 10.74 22.43 -8.43
CA ASP A 315 9.32 22.76 -8.39
C ASP A 315 8.97 23.80 -9.48
N VAL A 316 9.83 24.80 -9.71
CA VAL A 316 9.69 25.78 -10.79
C VAL A 316 9.81 25.14 -12.16
N GLU A 317 10.78 24.23 -12.35
CA GLU A 317 10.96 23.48 -13.59
C GLU A 317 9.71 22.67 -13.94
N ILE A 318 9.18 21.90 -12.97
CA ILE A 318 7.96 21.10 -13.14
C ILE A 318 6.76 22.00 -13.46
N ALA A 319 6.59 23.12 -12.73
CA ALA A 319 5.51 24.06 -12.97
C ALA A 319 5.58 24.70 -14.36
N THR A 320 6.80 25.04 -14.82
CA THR A 320 7.03 25.62 -16.14
C THR A 320 6.76 24.61 -17.26
N ALA A 321 7.19 23.35 -17.08
CA ALA A 321 6.89 22.26 -18.01
C ALA A 321 5.38 22.03 -18.12
N THR A 322 4.69 21.98 -16.98
CA THR A 322 3.23 21.83 -16.92
C THR A 322 2.51 22.97 -17.63
N LEU A 323 2.93 24.22 -17.41
CA LEU A 323 2.36 25.39 -18.08
C LEU A 323 2.55 25.33 -19.60
N ARG A 324 3.70 24.83 -20.05
CA ARG A 324 3.97 24.65 -21.48
C ARG A 324 3.05 23.61 -22.10
N GLU A 325 2.90 22.45 -21.47
CA GLU A 325 1.98 21.40 -21.91
C GLU A 325 0.53 21.90 -21.97
N ALA A 326 0.08 22.64 -20.95
CA ALA A 326 -1.26 23.22 -20.92
C ALA A 326 -1.50 24.22 -22.07
N ARG A 327 -0.51 25.05 -22.41
CA ARG A 327 -0.58 25.98 -23.55
C ARG A 327 -0.63 25.26 -24.89
N GLU A 328 0.11 24.16 -25.04
CA GLU A 328 0.09 23.32 -26.25
C GLU A 328 -1.30 22.66 -26.41
N GLN A 329 -1.91 22.20 -25.33
CA GLN A 329 -3.28 21.66 -25.34
C GLN A 329 -4.32 22.73 -25.70
N GLU A 330 -4.23 23.91 -25.10
CA GLU A 330 -5.11 25.05 -25.41
C GLU A 330 -5.01 25.45 -26.89
N ALA A 331 -3.79 25.52 -27.44
CA ALA A 331 -3.57 25.83 -28.84
C ALA A 331 -4.21 24.78 -29.76
N ALA A 332 -4.01 23.50 -29.48
CA ALA A 332 -4.61 22.40 -30.24
C ALA A 332 -6.15 22.39 -30.18
N GLU A 333 -6.73 22.76 -29.04
CA GLU A 333 -8.19 22.90 -28.89
C GLU A 333 -8.72 24.09 -29.70
N ARG A 334 -8.04 25.24 -29.65
CA ARG A 334 -8.40 26.42 -30.46
C ARG A 334 -8.36 26.13 -31.96
N GLU A 335 -7.35 25.39 -32.43
CA GLU A 335 -7.24 24.98 -33.83
C GLU A 335 -8.41 24.09 -34.26
N LYS A 336 -8.82 23.13 -33.41
CA LYS A 336 -9.99 22.28 -33.68
C LYS A 336 -11.28 23.08 -33.75
N LEU A 337 -11.50 23.98 -32.81
CA LEU A 337 -12.70 24.83 -32.78
C LEU A 337 -12.76 25.77 -33.99
N ALA A 338 -11.62 26.31 -34.43
CA ALA A 338 -11.55 27.13 -35.64
C ALA A 338 -11.87 26.32 -36.91
N ALA A 339 -11.38 25.07 -37.00
CA ALA A 339 -11.69 24.18 -38.10
C ALA A 339 -13.19 23.82 -38.15
N GLU A 340 -13.79 23.49 -36.99
CA GLU A 340 -15.23 23.20 -36.88
C GLU A 340 -16.11 24.41 -37.21
N GLY A 341 -15.73 25.61 -36.75
CA GLY A 341 -16.43 26.85 -37.07
C GLY A 341 -16.37 27.24 -38.55
N SER A 342 -15.30 26.88 -39.25
CA SER A 342 -15.17 27.10 -40.70
C SER A 342 -15.95 26.09 -41.56
N ALA A 343 -16.38 24.97 -40.98
CA ALA A 343 -17.13 23.90 -41.65
C ALA A 343 -18.66 24.01 -41.45
N ALA A 344 -19.13 24.98 -40.67
CA ALA A 344 -20.56 25.28 -40.51
C ALA A 344 -21.03 26.15 -41.69
N PRO A 345 -22.08 25.72 -42.44
CA PRO A 345 -22.53 26.36 -43.69
C PRO A 345 -23.21 27.72 -43.51
#